data_AF-A0A2D4VJ80-F1
#
_entry.id   AF-A0A2D4VJ80-F1
#
_cell.length_a   1.000
_cell.length_b   1.000
_cell.length_c   1.000
_cell.angle_alpha   90.00
_cell.angle_beta   90.00
_cell.angle_gamma   90.00
#
_symmetry.space_group_name_H-M   'P 1'
#
loop_
_entity.id
_entity.type
_entity.pdbx_description
1 polymer ?
#
loop_
_entity_poly.entity_id
_entity_poly.type
_entity_poly.pdbx_seq_one_letter_code
_entity_poly.pdbx_strand_id
1 'polypeptide(L)'
;MKRALILFLVATASLTLIVHADPELVISGLVYFVLPGIILAIAPTLFLWVMTWTIFWLLARKFLSRWPAVIAGLVLAGGVLTGASYLLNMPVERQLDELTAHNFRPEHPIRMSGTVLLDFPRRYVRTTKEYLRRDGKPTPVRVAHCDAFCAGLLFSKGIDAVIVKATNDNEERRTLQPLPQAAQYRLSRAPDCDGSVMPAPESGIWLSESNPKMRKLFDGWLVRLVGGECIRRETVTMKPDRIISLRERAIEESRRETAPWSLALPRPGFIRLEIRDAAQNRLSSTTWTKARFFRQPLAITVGAFGPPALDWATKTREEPHPRHRFREVAYITEVTDLHFDPPSDSLSGDAKSILREALDDTSLSASAPALALTSRVLSGMKEYGLQKGDKELVIRILADDRTHGLMDLQGVVQKLGDEAPDLRASIVERILRQTCPGADSTWLGEALRAMPEGTFATLTDMEKRLLDDQAHLRCAGPLVARLADMGADATPLLLTLLERGLSPPGMGSVVNNAKQALTVLGPRASSALPVIEKMEDEGVISDSIMLRARLGKPVSSFEKPDNYKGTTESYHQRLQHQLDKLNRRYGS
;
A
#
# COMPACT_ATOMS: atom_id res chain seq x y z
N MET A 1 -36.39 13.11 -43.49
CA MET A 1 -36.09 13.51 -42.09
C MET A 1 -37.02 12.85 -41.07
N LYS A 2 -38.35 13.07 -41.10
CA LYS A 2 -39.27 12.49 -40.09
C LYS A 2 -39.20 10.96 -39.98
N ARG A 3 -39.28 10.23 -41.11
CA ARG A 3 -39.20 8.75 -41.12
C ARG A 3 -37.86 8.22 -40.58
N ALA A 4 -36.75 8.81 -41.01
CA ALA A 4 -35.41 8.43 -40.54
C ALA A 4 -35.22 8.69 -39.03
N LEU A 5 -35.72 9.81 -38.51
CA LEU A 5 -35.68 10.12 -37.08
C LEU A 5 -36.49 9.12 -36.24
N ILE A 6 -37.69 8.77 -36.70
CA ILE A 6 -38.54 7.77 -36.03
C ILE A 6 -37.85 6.41 -36.01
N LEU A 7 -37.29 5.97 -37.15
CA LEU A 7 -36.55 4.71 -37.23
C LEU A 7 -35.35 4.70 -36.28
N PHE A 8 -34.59 5.80 -36.20
CA PHE A 8 -33.45 5.92 -35.30
C PHE A 8 -33.87 5.84 -33.82
N LEU A 9 -34.94 6.54 -33.43
CA LEU A 9 -35.49 6.49 -32.07
C LEU A 9 -35.98 5.09 -31.71
N VAL A 10 -36.69 4.40 -32.61
CA VAL A 10 -37.16 3.03 -32.38
C VAL A 10 -35.99 2.06 -32.23
N ALA A 11 -34.98 2.16 -33.10
CA ALA A 11 -33.79 1.30 -33.04
C ALA A 11 -33.02 1.51 -31.73
N THR A 12 -32.72 2.76 -31.37
CA THR A 12 -31.99 3.08 -30.13
C THR A 12 -32.79 2.78 -28.87
N ALA A 13 -34.12 2.98 -28.86
CA ALA A 13 -35.00 2.55 -27.77
C ALA A 13 -34.96 1.03 -27.58
N SER A 14 -35.03 0.27 -28.67
CA SER A 14 -35.00 -1.21 -28.63
C SER A 14 -33.67 -1.71 -28.07
N LEU A 15 -32.55 -1.16 -28.54
CA LEU A 15 -31.23 -1.48 -28.00
C LEU A 15 -31.11 -1.10 -26.52
N THR A 16 -31.67 0.04 -26.10
CA THR A 16 -31.68 0.46 -24.69
C THR A 16 -32.46 -0.51 -23.81
N LEU A 17 -33.60 -1.01 -24.29
CA LEU A 17 -34.40 -2.01 -23.58
C LEU A 17 -33.64 -3.34 -23.45
N ILE A 18 -32.92 -3.77 -24.49
CA ILE A 18 -32.06 -4.96 -24.44
C ILE A 18 -30.97 -4.79 -23.37
N VAL A 19 -30.27 -3.66 -23.39
CA VAL A 19 -29.21 -3.35 -22.41
C VAL A 19 -29.77 -3.27 -20.98
N HIS A 20 -30.99 -2.78 -20.81
CA HIS A 20 -31.64 -2.72 -19.49
C HIS A 20 -32.05 -4.10 -18.98
N ALA A 21 -32.53 -4.97 -19.87
CA ALA A 21 -32.92 -6.34 -19.51
C ALA A 21 -31.71 -7.24 -19.22
N ASP A 22 -30.63 -7.08 -19.99
CA ASP A 22 -29.39 -7.84 -19.85
C ASP A 22 -28.15 -6.94 -20.08
N PRO A 23 -27.64 -6.29 -19.02
CA PRO A 23 -26.47 -5.44 -19.10
C PRO A 23 -25.16 -6.21 -19.31
N GLU A 24 -25.12 -7.53 -19.04
CA GLU A 24 -23.94 -8.36 -19.28
C GLU A 24 -23.65 -8.53 -20.78
N LEU A 25 -24.66 -8.39 -21.64
CA LEU A 25 -24.49 -8.33 -23.10
C LEU A 25 -23.57 -7.20 -23.54
N VAL A 26 -23.47 -6.10 -22.79
CA VAL A 26 -22.56 -5.01 -23.17
C VAL A 26 -21.12 -5.35 -22.83
N ILE A 27 -20.88 -5.96 -21.68
CA ILE A 27 -19.54 -6.45 -21.34
C ILE A 27 -19.15 -7.55 -22.34
N SER A 28 -20.02 -8.53 -22.55
CA SER A 28 -19.83 -9.60 -23.52
C SER A 28 -19.63 -9.04 -24.92
N GLY A 29 -20.38 -8.03 -25.32
CA GLY A 29 -20.18 -7.32 -26.58
C GLY A 29 -18.81 -6.65 -26.64
N LEU A 30 -18.43 -5.83 -25.67
CA LEU A 30 -17.12 -5.14 -25.67
C LEU A 30 -15.96 -6.13 -25.67
N VAL A 31 -16.17 -7.27 -25.01
CA VAL A 31 -15.22 -8.36 -24.88
C VAL A 31 -15.14 -9.12 -26.21
N TYR A 32 -16.21 -9.74 -26.69
CA TYR A 32 -16.20 -10.66 -27.82
C TYR A 32 -16.37 -9.97 -29.19
N PHE A 33 -17.08 -8.84 -29.24
CA PHE A 33 -17.45 -8.12 -30.48
C PHE A 33 -17.40 -6.60 -30.28
N VAL A 34 -16.18 -6.05 -30.30
CA VAL A 34 -15.89 -4.63 -29.95
C VAL A 34 -16.92 -3.65 -30.52
N LEU A 35 -17.28 -3.75 -31.81
CA LEU A 35 -18.25 -2.85 -32.45
C LEU A 35 -19.67 -3.01 -31.88
N PRO A 36 -20.32 -4.19 -31.89
CA PRO A 36 -21.59 -4.41 -31.19
C PRO A 36 -21.57 -3.98 -29.71
N GLY A 37 -20.49 -4.25 -28.99
CA GLY A 37 -20.33 -3.80 -27.61
C GLY A 37 -20.36 -2.28 -27.45
N ILE A 38 -19.64 -1.56 -28.30
CA ILE A 38 -19.63 -0.09 -28.31
C ILE A 38 -21.03 0.45 -28.67
N ILE A 39 -21.71 -0.16 -29.66
CA ILE A 39 -23.07 0.25 -30.06
C ILE A 39 -24.03 0.07 -28.89
N LEU A 40 -24.01 -1.08 -28.22
CA LEU A 40 -24.84 -1.35 -27.06
C LEU A 40 -24.49 -0.41 -25.88
N ALA A 41 -23.22 -0.14 -25.65
CA ALA A 41 -22.78 0.76 -24.58
C ALA A 41 -23.26 2.20 -24.78
N ILE A 42 -23.30 2.67 -26.03
CA ILE A 42 -23.64 4.05 -26.38
C ILE A 42 -25.15 4.22 -26.65
N ALA A 43 -25.87 3.15 -27.00
CA ALA A 43 -27.28 3.21 -27.39
C ALA A 43 -28.20 3.90 -26.34
N PRO A 44 -28.12 3.62 -25.03
CA PRO A 44 -28.92 4.32 -24.02
C PRO A 44 -28.68 5.83 -24.01
N THR A 45 -27.41 6.24 -24.10
CA THR A 45 -27.03 7.64 -24.15
C THR A 45 -27.57 8.31 -25.42
N LEU A 46 -27.40 7.68 -26.59
CA LEU A 46 -27.93 8.21 -27.86
C LEU A 46 -29.44 8.32 -27.86
N PHE A 47 -30.14 7.32 -27.33
CA PHE A 47 -31.59 7.32 -27.22
C PHE A 47 -32.06 8.54 -26.41
N LEU A 48 -31.49 8.77 -25.23
CA LEU A 48 -31.85 9.91 -24.38
C LEU A 48 -31.55 11.26 -25.03
N TRP A 49 -30.40 11.40 -25.68
CA TRP A 49 -30.05 12.63 -26.40
C TRP A 49 -31.01 12.93 -27.54
N VAL A 50 -31.28 11.95 -28.40
CA VAL A 50 -32.17 12.15 -29.56
C VAL A 50 -33.62 12.30 -29.14
N MET A 51 -34.07 11.60 -28.11
CA MET A 51 -35.42 11.75 -27.55
C MET A 51 -35.62 13.17 -26.99
N THR A 52 -34.72 13.62 -26.11
CA THR A 52 -34.78 14.97 -25.51
C THR A 52 -34.73 16.05 -26.58
N TRP A 53 -33.82 15.92 -27.55
CA TRP A 53 -33.73 16.81 -28.70
C TRP A 53 -35.02 16.85 -29.52
N THR A 54 -35.61 15.68 -29.81
CA THR A 54 -36.84 15.58 -30.62
C THR A 54 -38.00 16.28 -29.93
N ILE A 55 -38.14 16.11 -28.61
CA ILE A 55 -39.17 16.78 -27.81
C ILE A 55 -39.03 18.30 -27.93
N PHE A 56 -37.83 18.85 -27.67
CA PHE A 56 -37.60 20.29 -27.73
C PHE A 56 -37.72 20.85 -29.16
N TRP A 57 -37.25 20.12 -30.16
CA TRP A 57 -37.41 20.50 -31.57
C TRP A 57 -38.88 20.60 -31.97
N LEU A 58 -39.71 19.63 -31.57
CA LEU A 58 -41.15 19.65 -31.86
C LEU A 58 -41.86 20.82 -31.16
N LEU A 59 -41.48 21.15 -29.92
CA LEU A 59 -41.99 22.31 -29.19
C LEU A 59 -41.57 23.62 -29.86
N ALA A 60 -40.28 23.78 -30.17
CA ALA A 60 -39.72 24.97 -30.80
C ALA A 60 -40.31 25.23 -32.20
N ARG A 61 -40.59 24.16 -32.96
CA ARG A 61 -41.19 24.25 -34.29
C ARG A 61 -42.59 24.88 -34.31
N LYS A 62 -43.29 24.95 -33.17
CA LYS A 62 -44.56 25.68 -33.05
C LYS A 62 -44.38 27.19 -33.20
N PHE A 63 -43.19 27.71 -32.90
CA PHE A 63 -42.91 29.15 -32.83
C PHE A 63 -41.81 29.61 -33.79
N LEU A 64 -40.94 28.68 -34.22
CA LEU A 64 -39.75 28.97 -35.02
C LEU A 64 -39.80 28.26 -36.37
N SER A 65 -39.12 28.85 -37.36
CA SER A 65 -38.89 28.19 -38.64
C SER A 65 -37.97 26.97 -38.50
N ARG A 66 -37.92 26.13 -39.54
CA ARG A 66 -37.36 24.77 -39.46
C ARG A 66 -35.93 24.70 -38.91
N TRP A 67 -35.03 25.56 -39.38
CA TRP A 67 -33.62 25.54 -38.99
C TRP A 67 -33.38 26.12 -37.59
N PRO A 68 -33.90 27.31 -37.25
CA PRO A 68 -33.87 27.81 -35.87
C PRO A 68 -34.47 26.85 -34.85
N ALA A 69 -35.56 26.13 -35.18
CA ALA A 69 -36.13 25.12 -34.30
C ALA A 69 -35.17 23.94 -34.04
N VAL A 70 -34.40 23.51 -35.05
CA VAL A 70 -33.41 22.43 -34.90
C VAL A 70 -32.30 22.84 -33.94
N ILE A 71 -31.77 24.07 -34.12
CA ILE A 71 -30.73 24.65 -33.27
C ILE A 71 -31.25 24.82 -31.84
N ALA A 72 -32.45 25.39 -31.67
CA ALA A 72 -33.09 25.55 -30.37
C ALA A 72 -33.27 24.20 -29.66
N GLY A 73 -33.72 23.16 -30.39
CA GLY A 73 -33.83 21.82 -29.85
C GLY A 73 -32.50 21.26 -29.33
N LEU A 74 -31.41 21.48 -30.07
CA LEU A 74 -30.06 21.02 -29.67
C LEU A 74 -29.57 21.74 -28.41
N VAL A 75 -29.72 23.07 -28.38
CA VAL A 75 -29.32 23.90 -27.24
C VAL A 75 -30.09 23.51 -25.99
N LEU A 76 -31.42 23.33 -26.10
CA LEU A 76 -32.26 22.94 -24.96
C LEU A 76 -31.96 21.51 -24.49
N ALA A 77 -31.77 20.55 -25.39
CA ALA A 77 -31.40 19.19 -25.02
C ALA A 77 -30.03 19.12 -24.34
N GLY A 78 -29.04 19.84 -24.87
CA GLY A 78 -27.74 19.99 -24.23
C GLY A 78 -27.89 20.59 -22.84
N GLY A 79 -28.59 21.72 -22.73
CA GLY A 79 -28.83 22.41 -21.45
C GLY A 79 -29.54 21.54 -20.41
N VAL A 80 -30.51 20.72 -20.79
CA VAL A 80 -31.19 19.79 -19.87
C VAL A 80 -30.27 18.67 -19.42
N LEU A 81 -29.53 18.03 -20.33
CA LEU A 81 -28.70 16.87 -19.98
C LEU A 81 -27.46 17.28 -19.17
N THR A 82 -26.84 18.41 -19.50
CA THR A 82 -25.74 18.96 -18.69
C THR A 82 -26.26 19.60 -17.41
N GLY A 83 -27.40 20.32 -17.48
CA GLY A 83 -28.02 20.99 -16.34
C GLY A 83 -28.56 20.02 -15.30
N ALA A 84 -29.08 18.85 -15.70
CA ALA A 84 -29.53 17.83 -14.77
C ALA A 84 -28.39 17.35 -13.86
N SER A 85 -27.21 17.10 -14.43
CA SER A 85 -26.03 16.71 -13.64
C SER A 85 -25.62 17.82 -12.68
N TYR A 86 -25.64 19.09 -13.13
CA TYR A 86 -25.35 20.24 -12.27
C TYR A 86 -26.35 20.36 -11.10
N LEU A 87 -27.65 20.30 -11.38
CA LEU A 87 -28.71 20.40 -10.36
C LEU A 87 -28.63 19.26 -9.34
N LEU A 88 -28.36 18.03 -9.79
CA LEU A 88 -28.21 16.87 -8.91
C LEU A 88 -26.93 16.93 -8.06
N ASN A 89 -25.89 17.59 -8.56
CA ASN A 89 -24.62 17.76 -7.84
C ASN A 89 -24.64 18.96 -6.87
N MET A 90 -25.57 19.91 -7.03
CA MET A 90 -25.64 21.13 -6.21
C MET A 90 -25.68 20.87 -4.69
N PRO A 91 -26.42 19.86 -4.16
CA PRO A 91 -26.38 19.56 -2.73
C PRO A 91 -25.00 19.10 -2.26
N VAL A 92 -24.28 18.33 -3.08
CA VAL A 92 -22.92 17.88 -2.77
C VAL A 92 -21.95 19.04 -2.83
N GLU A 93 -22.07 19.93 -3.82
CA GLU A 93 -21.26 21.15 -3.90
C GLU A 93 -21.44 22.03 -2.67
N ARG A 94 -22.70 22.28 -2.24
CA ARG A 94 -22.97 23.02 -1.00
C ARG A 94 -22.36 22.37 0.22
N GLN A 95 -22.43 21.04 0.34
CA GLN A 95 -21.80 20.32 1.45
C GLN A 95 -20.27 20.44 1.41
N LEU A 96 -19.66 20.44 0.23
CA LEU A 96 -18.22 20.64 0.08
C LEU A 96 -17.81 22.07 0.44
N ASP A 97 -18.60 23.05 0.03
CA ASP A 97 -18.42 24.45 0.38
C ASP A 97 -18.57 24.65 1.89
N GLU A 98 -19.58 24.04 2.53
CA GLU A 98 -19.76 24.05 3.99
C GLU A 98 -18.59 23.40 4.72
N LEU A 99 -18.06 22.28 4.20
CA LEU A 99 -16.91 21.59 4.77
C LEU A 99 -15.62 22.42 4.69
N THR A 100 -15.46 23.22 3.63
CA THR A 100 -14.26 24.02 3.36
C THR A 100 -14.38 25.48 3.81
N ALA A 101 -15.59 25.98 4.06
CA ALA A 101 -15.86 27.34 4.57
C ALA A 101 -15.21 27.61 5.94
N HIS A 102 -14.85 26.54 6.65
CA HIS A 102 -14.19 26.59 7.94
C HIS A 102 -12.67 26.43 7.87
N ASN A 103 -12.09 26.41 6.66
CA ASN A 103 -10.66 26.43 6.48
C ASN A 103 -10.12 27.82 6.83
N PHE A 104 -9.09 27.84 7.67
CA PHE A 104 -8.46 29.06 8.15
C PHE A 104 -6.97 28.84 8.19
N ARG A 105 -6.23 29.76 7.57
CA ARG A 105 -4.77 29.77 7.57
C ARG A 105 -4.30 30.99 8.36
N PRO A 106 -3.42 30.81 9.35
CA PRO A 106 -2.94 31.93 10.15
C PRO A 106 -2.04 32.84 9.31
N GLU A 107 -2.05 34.14 9.62
CA GLU A 107 -1.20 35.14 8.94
C GLU A 107 0.28 34.98 9.32
N HIS A 108 0.54 34.47 10.53
CA HIS A 108 1.87 34.22 11.06
C HIS A 108 2.00 32.76 11.51
N PRO A 109 3.21 32.17 11.46
CA PRO A 109 3.43 30.83 11.98
C PRO A 109 2.98 30.71 13.44
N ILE A 110 2.19 29.67 13.73
CA ILE A 110 1.72 29.36 15.07
C ILE A 110 2.91 28.87 15.89
N ARG A 111 3.21 29.57 16.98
CA ARG A 111 4.21 29.14 17.95
C ARG A 111 3.75 27.88 18.69
N MET A 112 4.49 26.80 18.49
CA MET A 112 4.30 25.51 19.13
C MET A 112 5.20 25.43 20.35
N SER A 113 4.60 25.35 21.54
CA SER A 113 5.33 25.28 22.81
C SER A 113 4.51 24.55 23.88
N GLY A 114 5.19 24.03 24.89
CA GLY A 114 4.58 23.34 26.01
C GLY A 114 4.15 21.91 25.66
N THR A 115 3.01 21.50 26.20
CA THR A 115 2.45 20.16 25.97
C THR A 115 1.54 20.15 24.73
N VAL A 116 1.84 19.27 23.77
CA VAL A 116 1.04 19.13 22.54
C VAL A 116 0.22 17.85 22.57
N LEU A 117 -1.09 17.94 22.36
CA LEU A 117 -1.98 16.80 22.19
C LEU A 117 -2.15 16.46 20.70
N LEU A 118 -1.83 15.22 20.32
CA LEU A 118 -2.17 14.60 19.05
C LEU A 118 -3.47 13.80 19.22
N ASP A 119 -4.57 14.32 18.70
CA ASP A 119 -5.90 13.68 18.72
C ASP A 119 -6.24 13.17 17.31
N PHE A 120 -5.82 11.93 17.01
CA PHE A 120 -5.98 11.33 15.69
C PHE A 120 -6.89 10.11 15.72
N PRO A 121 -7.58 9.80 14.60
CA PRO A 121 -8.37 8.57 14.50
C PRO A 121 -7.48 7.34 14.69
N ARG A 122 -8.04 6.28 15.26
CA ARG A 122 -7.29 5.08 15.65
C ARG A 122 -6.48 4.45 14.51
N ARG A 123 -6.92 4.56 13.25
CA ARG A 123 -6.15 4.07 12.09
C ARG A 123 -4.83 4.81 11.84
N TYR A 124 -4.68 6.00 12.39
CA TYR A 124 -3.47 6.82 12.30
C TYR A 124 -2.55 6.66 13.51
N VAL A 125 -3.04 6.05 14.60
CA VAL A 125 -2.29 5.89 15.84
C VAL A 125 -1.98 4.43 16.06
N ARG A 126 -0.70 4.06 16.05
CA ARG A 126 -0.30 2.71 16.47
C ARG A 126 -0.61 2.55 17.95
N THR A 127 -1.19 1.41 18.29
CA THR A 127 -1.46 1.06 19.68
C THR A 127 -0.75 -0.24 20.02
N THR A 128 -0.08 -0.27 21.17
CA THR A 128 0.48 -1.49 21.76
C THR A 128 -0.55 -2.12 22.69
N LYS A 129 -0.62 -3.45 22.73
CA LYS A 129 -1.42 -4.16 23.72
C LYS A 129 -0.58 -4.28 24.99
N GLU A 130 -1.08 -3.71 26.08
CA GLU A 130 -0.48 -3.82 27.41
C GLU A 130 -1.49 -4.47 28.35
N TYR A 131 -1.00 -5.22 29.34
CA TYR A 131 -1.88 -5.86 30.32
C TYR A 131 -1.83 -5.08 31.62
N LEU A 132 -2.90 -4.33 31.89
CA LEU A 132 -3.08 -3.66 33.18
C LEU A 132 -3.78 -4.61 34.14
N ARG A 133 -3.30 -4.73 35.38
CA ARG A 133 -4.01 -5.45 36.44
C ARG A 133 -5.15 -4.58 36.96
N ARG A 134 -6.38 -4.95 36.63
CA ARG A 134 -7.60 -4.36 37.20
C ARG A 134 -8.29 -5.44 38.02
N ASP A 135 -8.52 -5.18 39.30
CA ASP A 135 -9.09 -6.14 40.25
C ASP A 135 -8.33 -7.47 40.31
N GLY A 136 -7.00 -7.42 40.22
CA GLY A 136 -6.11 -8.58 40.20
C GLY A 136 -6.08 -9.37 38.88
N LYS A 137 -6.91 -9.04 37.89
CA LYS A 137 -6.94 -9.72 36.58
C LYS A 137 -6.21 -8.90 35.50
N PRO A 138 -5.33 -9.51 34.68
CA PRO A 138 -4.70 -8.85 33.56
C PRO A 138 -5.74 -8.53 32.48
N THR A 139 -6.04 -7.26 32.29
CA THR A 139 -6.96 -6.77 31.27
C THR A 139 -6.14 -6.13 30.14
N PRO A 140 -6.28 -6.59 28.88
CA PRO A 140 -5.56 -5.98 27.76
C PRO A 140 -6.12 -4.58 27.50
N VAL A 141 -5.26 -3.58 27.64
CA VAL A 141 -5.50 -2.19 27.28
C VAL A 141 -4.63 -1.84 26.09
N ARG A 142 -5.18 -1.05 25.16
CA ARG A 142 -4.43 -0.55 24.00
C ARG A 142 -3.93 0.84 24.30
N VAL A 143 -2.62 1.03 24.32
CA VAL A 143 -1.97 2.31 24.63
C VAL A 143 -1.43 2.91 23.34
N ALA A 144 -1.66 4.19 23.09
CA ALA A 144 -1.10 4.89 21.95
C ALA A 144 0.44 4.92 22.02
N HIS A 145 1.11 4.50 20.95
CA HIS A 145 2.57 4.51 20.82
C HIS A 145 3.05 5.84 20.21
N CYS A 146 4.22 6.33 20.63
CA CYS A 146 4.84 7.51 20.01
C CYS A 146 5.37 7.11 18.62
N ASP A 147 4.78 7.67 17.57
CA ASP A 147 5.26 7.50 16.21
C ASP A 147 6.36 8.51 15.88
N ALA A 148 6.82 8.49 14.64
CA ALA A 148 7.84 9.40 14.16
C ALA A 148 7.37 10.88 14.22
N PHE A 149 6.09 11.19 13.99
CA PHE A 149 5.59 12.56 14.11
C PHE A 149 5.61 13.06 15.57
N CYS A 150 5.19 12.21 16.51
CA CYS A 150 5.32 12.44 17.96
C CYS A 150 6.78 12.70 18.37
N ALA A 151 7.73 11.88 17.91
CA ALA A 151 9.15 12.09 18.17
C ALA A 151 9.65 13.43 17.60
N GLY A 152 9.27 13.76 16.35
CA GLY A 152 9.61 15.05 15.75
C GLY A 152 9.15 16.24 16.57
N LEU A 153 7.94 16.20 17.11
CA LEU A 153 7.43 17.24 17.99
C LEU A 153 8.25 17.33 19.28
N LEU A 154 8.54 16.20 19.93
CA LEU A 154 9.36 16.17 21.14
C LEU A 154 10.75 16.77 20.92
N PHE A 155 11.35 16.50 19.76
CA PHE A 155 12.66 17.01 19.40
C PHE A 155 12.66 18.47 18.91
N SER A 156 11.48 19.07 18.73
CA SER A 156 11.33 20.48 18.36
C SER A 156 11.50 21.40 19.56
N LYS A 157 12.14 22.55 19.36
CA LYS A 157 12.44 23.49 20.43
C LYS A 157 11.14 24.03 21.06
N GLY A 158 11.06 23.98 22.39
CA GLY A 158 9.95 24.55 23.16
C GLY A 158 8.80 23.58 23.41
N ILE A 159 8.82 22.36 22.87
CA ILE A 159 7.88 21.30 23.22
C ILE A 159 8.39 20.58 24.48
N ASP A 160 7.58 20.56 25.53
CA ASP A 160 7.93 19.91 26.79
C ASP A 160 7.47 18.45 26.84
N ALA A 161 6.29 18.18 26.26
CA ALA A 161 5.68 16.86 26.23
C ALA A 161 4.71 16.72 25.05
N VAL A 162 4.48 15.48 24.62
CA VAL A 162 3.49 15.14 23.59
C VAL A 162 2.54 14.09 24.13
N ILE A 163 1.24 14.38 24.09
CA ILE A 163 0.18 13.43 24.43
C ILE A 163 -0.35 12.85 23.13
N VAL A 164 -0.33 11.53 22.99
CA VAL A 164 -0.92 10.84 21.83
C VAL A 164 -2.23 10.20 22.27
N LYS A 165 -3.31 10.51 21.56
CA LYS A 165 -4.65 9.98 21.81
C LYS A 165 -5.20 9.38 20.51
N ALA A 166 -5.57 8.10 20.58
CA ALA A 166 -6.35 7.43 19.55
C ALA A 166 -7.84 7.68 19.79
N THR A 167 -8.51 8.34 18.84
CA THR A 167 -9.95 8.59 18.87
C THR A 167 -10.68 7.54 18.02
N ASN A 168 -11.81 7.05 18.53
CA ASN A 168 -12.65 6.13 17.78
C ASN A 168 -13.41 6.87 16.68
N ASP A 169 -13.46 6.29 15.48
CA ASP A 169 -14.06 6.89 14.29
C ASP A 169 -15.55 7.28 14.48
N ASN A 170 -16.24 6.68 15.46
CA ASN A 170 -17.68 6.91 15.73
C ASN A 170 -17.97 7.88 16.88
N GLU A 171 -16.96 8.40 17.58
CA GLU A 171 -17.15 9.28 18.75
C GLU A 171 -17.04 10.76 18.40
N GLU A 172 -17.75 11.20 17.35
CA GLU A 172 -17.84 12.61 16.95
C GLU A 172 -18.49 13.52 18.03
N ARG A 173 -18.97 12.95 19.15
CA ARG A 173 -19.85 13.62 20.13
C ARG A 173 -19.51 13.47 21.63
N ARG A 174 -18.38 12.89 22.05
CA ARG A 174 -18.12 12.73 23.50
C ARG A 174 -16.91 13.50 24.03
N THR A 175 -17.19 14.14 25.17
CA THR A 175 -16.37 14.97 26.04
C THR A 175 -14.95 14.42 26.29
N LEU A 176 -14.04 15.30 26.70
CA LEU A 176 -12.67 15.05 27.19
C LEU A 176 -12.63 14.12 28.42
N GLN A 177 -13.28 12.96 28.38
CA GLN A 177 -13.10 11.93 29.40
C GLN A 177 -11.68 11.35 29.26
N PRO A 178 -11.02 11.05 30.40
CA PRO A 178 -9.73 10.38 30.39
C PRO A 178 -9.89 9.01 29.75
N LEU A 179 -9.39 8.88 28.52
CA LEU A 179 -9.45 7.63 27.79
C LEU A 179 -8.26 6.76 28.20
N PRO A 180 -8.45 5.47 28.50
CA PRO A 180 -7.39 4.54 28.84
C PRO A 180 -6.40 4.27 27.68
N GLN A 181 -6.57 4.93 26.53
CA GLN A 181 -5.76 4.74 25.32
C GLN A 181 -4.78 5.90 25.05
N ALA A 182 -4.82 6.97 25.83
CA ALA A 182 -3.86 8.07 25.68
C ALA A 182 -2.53 7.74 26.37
N ALA A 183 -1.43 8.25 25.83
CA ALA A 183 -0.10 8.17 26.43
C ALA A 183 0.61 9.52 26.31
N GLN A 184 1.37 9.90 27.35
CA GLN A 184 2.18 11.11 27.35
C GLN A 184 3.65 10.73 27.23
N TYR A 185 4.37 11.48 26.41
CA TYR A 185 5.78 11.29 26.13
C TYR A 185 6.55 12.57 26.42
N ARG A 186 7.78 12.43 26.89
CA ARG A 186 8.69 13.53 27.19
C ARG A 186 10.13 13.15 26.86
N LEU A 187 10.96 14.13 26.52
CA LEU A 187 12.40 13.94 26.45
C LEU A 187 13.04 14.03 27.83
N SER A 188 13.89 13.06 28.12
CA SER A 188 14.73 12.99 29.32
C SER A 188 16.17 12.74 28.90
N ARG A 189 17.14 13.18 29.70
CA ARG A 189 18.55 12.87 29.45
C ARG A 189 18.98 11.65 30.25
N ALA A 190 19.47 10.61 29.58
CA ALA A 190 20.13 9.46 30.20
C ALA A 190 21.15 8.85 29.22
N PRO A 191 22.31 8.37 29.70
CA PRO A 191 23.44 7.98 28.85
C PRO A 191 23.10 6.91 27.80
N ASP A 192 22.36 5.86 28.17
CA ASP A 192 22.17 4.70 27.27
C ASP A 192 20.75 4.59 26.70
N CYS A 193 19.85 5.47 27.16
CA CYS A 193 18.43 5.45 26.82
C CYS A 193 17.78 4.05 26.88
N ASP A 194 18.22 3.19 27.79
CA ASP A 194 17.62 1.87 27.96
C ASP A 194 16.15 1.98 28.38
N GLY A 195 15.28 1.23 27.70
CA GLY A 195 13.82 1.35 27.79
C GLY A 195 13.24 2.65 27.23
N SER A 196 13.99 3.40 26.41
CA SER A 196 13.42 4.51 25.64
C SER A 196 12.42 3.99 24.60
N VAL A 197 11.37 4.78 24.39
CA VAL A 197 10.36 4.46 23.39
C VAL A 197 10.96 4.70 22.01
N MET A 198 11.24 3.63 21.28
CA MET A 198 11.62 3.75 19.88
C MET A 198 10.42 4.22 19.05
N PRO A 199 10.51 5.37 18.36
CA PRO A 199 9.49 5.72 17.40
C PRO A 199 9.40 4.61 16.35
N ALA A 200 8.20 4.14 16.06
CA ALA A 200 8.04 3.12 15.04
C ALA A 200 8.08 3.79 13.65
N PRO A 201 8.92 3.31 12.71
CA PRO A 201 8.97 3.87 11.36
C PRO A 201 7.67 3.62 10.58
N GLU A 202 6.99 2.49 10.86
CA GLU A 202 5.81 2.02 10.14
C GLU A 202 4.46 2.48 10.73
N SER A 203 4.46 3.21 11.85
CA SER A 203 3.22 3.49 12.56
C SER A 203 2.51 4.75 12.07
N GLY A 204 1.59 4.56 11.14
CA GLY A 204 0.61 5.58 10.76
C GLY A 204 0.64 5.88 9.27
N ILE A 205 -0.54 6.19 8.73
CA ILE A 205 -0.74 6.55 7.31
C ILE A 205 0.16 7.73 6.89
N TRP A 206 0.73 8.49 7.85
CA TRP A 206 1.62 9.64 7.65
C TRP A 206 3.04 9.31 7.17
N LEU A 207 3.50 8.07 7.37
CA LEU A 207 4.93 7.74 7.32
C LEU A 207 5.12 6.48 6.49
N SER A 208 5.01 6.64 5.17
CA SER A 208 5.51 5.60 4.26
C SER A 208 7.03 5.66 4.26
N GLU A 209 7.69 4.55 4.57
CA GLU A 209 9.15 4.37 4.45
C GLU A 209 9.69 4.76 3.06
N SER A 210 8.82 4.80 2.04
CA SER A 210 9.15 5.27 0.70
C SER A 210 9.47 6.77 0.60
N ASN A 211 9.31 7.57 1.67
CA ASN A 211 9.65 9.00 1.64
C ASN A 211 11.06 9.25 2.20
N PRO A 212 12.04 9.61 1.34
CA PRO A 212 13.43 9.80 1.77
C PRO A 212 13.61 10.93 2.80
N LYS A 213 12.76 11.97 2.79
CA LYS A 213 12.83 13.04 3.80
C LYS A 213 12.51 12.53 5.21
N MET A 214 11.52 11.64 5.32
CA MET A 214 11.13 11.06 6.60
C MET A 214 12.16 10.08 7.14
N ARG A 215 12.79 9.33 6.24
CA ARG A 215 13.90 8.47 6.61
C ARG A 215 15.02 9.28 7.26
N LYS A 216 15.44 10.38 6.62
CA LYS A 216 16.45 11.29 7.20
C LYS A 216 16.02 11.84 8.56
N LEU A 217 14.76 12.24 8.73
CA LEU A 217 14.26 12.71 10.03
C LEU A 217 14.34 11.65 11.12
N PHE A 218 13.89 10.43 10.81
CA PHE A 218 14.00 9.29 11.72
C PHE A 218 15.46 9.03 12.11
N ASP A 219 16.37 9.07 11.14
CA ASP A 219 17.81 8.92 11.37
C ASP A 219 18.35 9.99 12.33
N GLY A 220 17.89 11.24 12.20
CA GLY A 220 18.28 12.34 13.09
C GLY A 220 17.81 12.14 14.52
N TRP A 221 16.62 11.59 14.69
CA TRP A 221 16.12 11.26 16.02
C TRP A 221 16.86 10.10 16.64
N LEU A 222 17.21 9.06 15.88
CA LEU A 222 18.04 7.96 16.37
C LEU A 222 19.40 8.46 16.88
N VAL A 223 20.05 9.36 16.15
CA VAL A 223 21.32 9.96 16.59
C VAL A 223 21.14 10.71 17.91
N ARG A 224 20.06 11.47 18.08
CA ARG A 224 19.77 12.17 19.34
C ARG A 224 19.48 11.22 20.49
N LEU A 225 18.75 10.13 20.22
CA LEU A 225 18.49 9.06 21.20
C LEU A 225 19.79 8.39 21.65
N VAL A 226 20.71 8.10 20.73
CA VAL A 226 22.06 7.62 21.09
C VAL A 226 22.83 8.66 21.89
N GLY A 227 22.71 9.95 21.55
CA GLY A 227 23.29 11.05 22.30
C GLY A 227 22.68 11.28 23.68
N GLY A 228 21.80 10.38 24.14
CA GLY A 228 21.21 10.38 25.47
C GLY A 228 19.91 11.17 25.61
N GLU A 229 19.30 11.64 24.52
CA GLU A 229 18.00 12.32 24.55
C GLU A 229 16.83 11.33 24.41
N CYS A 230 16.50 10.67 25.52
CA CYS A 230 15.57 9.55 25.56
C CYS A 230 14.11 9.99 25.58
N ILE A 231 13.29 9.40 24.72
CA ILE A 231 11.83 9.48 24.82
C ILE A 231 11.36 8.55 25.94
N ARG A 232 10.71 9.12 26.95
CA ARG A 232 10.10 8.39 28.08
C ARG A 232 8.59 8.57 28.06
N ARG A 233 7.89 7.50 28.42
CA ARG A 233 6.45 7.55 28.66
C ARG A 233 6.19 7.96 30.11
N GLU A 234 5.26 8.88 30.31
CA GLU A 234 4.84 9.38 31.62
C GLU A 234 3.34 9.16 31.85
N THR A 235 2.91 9.38 33.09
CA THR A 235 1.49 9.44 33.43
C THR A 235 0.82 10.61 32.71
N VAL A 236 -0.27 10.33 32.01
CA VAL A 236 -0.97 11.33 31.20
C VAL A 236 -1.54 12.44 32.09
N THR A 237 -1.11 13.68 31.84
CA THR A 237 -1.72 14.88 32.39
C THR A 237 -2.47 15.57 31.25
N MET A 238 -3.81 15.45 31.20
CA MET A 238 -4.65 16.01 30.13
C MET A 238 -4.78 17.55 30.25
N LYS A 239 -3.67 18.26 30.14
CA LYS A 239 -3.57 19.73 30.12
C LYS A 239 -2.69 20.19 28.95
N PRO A 240 -3.12 19.99 27.70
CA PRO A 240 -2.34 20.42 26.55
C PRO A 240 -2.40 21.93 26.34
N ASP A 241 -1.27 22.52 25.99
CA ASP A 241 -1.14 23.92 25.56
C ASP A 241 -1.56 24.10 24.09
N ARG A 242 -1.35 23.04 23.28
CA ARG A 242 -1.71 22.97 21.86
C ARG A 242 -2.34 21.63 21.54
N ILE A 243 -3.28 21.63 20.61
CA ILE A 243 -3.98 20.42 20.17
C ILE A 243 -3.91 20.36 18.66
N ILE A 244 -3.31 19.30 18.13
CA ILE A 244 -3.36 18.94 16.72
C ILE A 244 -4.35 17.80 16.61
N SER A 245 -5.48 18.05 15.96
CA SER A 245 -6.53 17.05 15.80
C SER A 245 -6.76 16.73 14.34
N LEU A 246 -6.93 15.44 14.05
CA LEU A 246 -7.34 14.95 12.76
C LEU A 246 -8.75 14.36 12.91
N ARG A 247 -9.65 14.78 12.02
CA ARG A 247 -11.00 14.23 11.89
C ARG A 247 -11.15 13.70 10.49
N GLU A 248 -11.73 12.53 10.37
CA GLU A 248 -11.98 11.97 9.05
C GLU A 248 -13.36 11.35 9.02
N ARG A 249 -14.03 11.59 7.91
CA ARG A 249 -15.23 10.88 7.50
C ARG A 249 -14.92 10.22 6.17
N ALA A 250 -14.93 8.89 6.14
CA ALA A 250 -14.88 8.17 4.87
C ALA A 250 -16.15 8.48 4.07
N ILE A 251 -16.10 8.29 2.75
CA ILE A 251 -17.33 8.24 1.95
C ILE A 251 -18.12 7.03 2.47
N GLU A 252 -19.22 7.29 3.16
CA GLU A 252 -20.12 6.24 3.64
C GLU A 252 -20.94 5.77 2.44
N GLU A 253 -20.60 4.61 1.89
CA GLU A 253 -21.39 3.97 0.85
C GLU A 253 -22.46 3.11 1.53
N SER A 254 -23.64 3.67 1.77
CA SER A 254 -24.74 2.84 2.28
C SER A 254 -25.20 1.86 1.19
N ARG A 255 -25.57 0.62 1.55
CA ARG A 255 -26.12 -0.36 0.58
C ARG A 255 -27.37 0.16 -0.16
N ARG A 256 -28.05 1.18 0.36
CA ARG A 256 -29.19 1.85 -0.29
C ARG A 256 -28.75 2.85 -1.36
N GLU A 257 -27.57 3.47 -1.21
CA GLU A 257 -26.98 4.41 -2.18
C GLU A 257 -26.32 3.71 -3.38
N THR A 258 -26.19 2.38 -3.33
CA THR A 258 -25.70 1.54 -4.44
C THR A 258 -26.82 0.86 -5.22
N ALA A 259 -28.09 1.18 -4.95
CA ALA A 259 -29.19 0.68 -5.77
C ALA A 259 -29.10 1.30 -7.17
N PRO A 260 -29.32 0.51 -8.24
CA PRO A 260 -29.39 1.06 -9.59
C PRO A 260 -30.41 2.20 -9.62
N TRP A 261 -30.06 3.34 -10.23
CA TRP A 261 -30.89 4.54 -10.33
C TRP A 261 -31.05 5.35 -9.05
N SER A 262 -30.23 5.11 -8.02
CA SER A 262 -30.19 5.99 -6.86
C SER A 262 -29.73 7.40 -7.27
N LEU A 263 -30.63 8.38 -7.11
CA LEU A 263 -30.28 9.81 -7.20
C LEU A 263 -29.66 10.34 -5.90
N ALA A 264 -29.61 9.51 -4.85
CA ALA A 264 -28.90 9.85 -3.63
C ALA A 264 -27.40 9.66 -3.84
N LEU A 265 -26.65 10.76 -3.85
CA LEU A 265 -25.19 10.71 -3.78
C LEU A 265 -24.77 10.43 -2.33
N PRO A 266 -23.70 9.63 -2.15
CA PRO A 266 -23.15 9.42 -0.82
C PRO A 266 -22.65 10.74 -0.27
N ARG A 267 -22.67 10.86 1.05
CA ARG A 267 -22.12 12.04 1.73
C ARG A 267 -20.64 12.21 1.37
N PRO A 268 -20.17 13.45 1.14
CA PRO A 268 -18.77 13.70 0.88
C PRO A 268 -17.94 13.27 2.08
N GLY A 269 -16.91 12.48 1.77
CA GLY A 269 -15.84 12.18 2.71
C GLY A 269 -14.93 13.39 2.86
N PHE A 270 -14.31 13.51 4.02
CA PHE A 270 -13.34 14.56 4.27
C PHE A 270 -12.27 14.08 5.25
N ILE A 271 -11.09 14.68 5.15
CA ILE A 271 -10.06 14.67 6.19
C ILE A 271 -9.87 16.12 6.60
N ARG A 272 -10.05 16.42 7.89
CA ARG A 272 -9.86 17.75 8.46
C ARG A 272 -8.75 17.71 9.49
N LEU A 273 -7.80 18.61 9.33
CA LEU A 273 -6.71 18.83 10.26
C LEU A 273 -6.90 20.20 10.92
N GLU A 274 -6.93 20.23 12.25
CA GLU A 274 -7.09 21.46 13.02
C GLU A 274 -6.00 21.60 14.08
N ILE A 275 -5.50 22.82 14.25
CA ILE A 275 -4.63 23.22 15.36
C ILE A 275 -5.43 24.14 16.26
N ARG A 276 -5.49 23.82 17.55
CA ARG A 276 -6.21 24.58 18.58
C ARG A 276 -5.30 24.93 19.76
N ASP A 277 -5.66 25.96 20.50
CA ASP A 277 -5.04 26.28 21.79
C ASP A 277 -5.67 25.48 22.96
N ALA A 278 -5.16 25.70 24.17
CA ALA A 278 -5.68 25.09 25.40
C ALA A 278 -7.16 25.43 25.66
N ALA A 279 -7.61 26.62 25.23
CA ALA A 279 -9.00 27.08 25.36
C ALA A 279 -9.92 26.56 24.23
N GLN A 280 -9.42 25.67 23.36
CA GLN A 280 -10.10 25.13 22.18
C GLN A 280 -10.37 26.16 21.08
N ASN A 281 -9.76 27.34 21.12
CA ASN A 281 -9.85 28.28 20.02
C ASN A 281 -9.07 27.71 18.83
N ARG A 282 -9.69 27.76 17.65
CA ARG A 282 -9.10 27.26 16.42
C ARG A 282 -8.07 28.25 15.90
N LEU A 283 -6.82 27.83 15.84
CA LEU A 283 -5.69 28.62 15.33
C LEU A 283 -5.45 28.37 13.84
N SER A 284 -5.77 27.18 13.36
CA SER A 284 -5.62 26.78 11.96
C SER A 284 -6.53 25.61 11.65
N SER A 285 -7.04 25.55 10.42
CA SER A 285 -7.84 24.42 9.94
C SER A 285 -7.73 24.28 8.43
N THR A 286 -7.58 23.04 7.98
CA THR A 286 -7.65 22.68 6.57
C THR A 286 -8.47 21.40 6.41
N THR A 287 -9.25 21.36 5.34
CA THR A 287 -10.14 20.25 5.03
C THR A 287 -9.87 19.81 3.61
N TRP A 288 -9.50 18.54 3.43
CA TRP A 288 -9.42 17.88 2.14
C TRP A 288 -10.69 17.08 1.92
N THR A 289 -11.28 17.23 0.75
CA THR A 289 -12.58 16.62 0.46
C THR A 289 -12.53 15.58 -0.65
N LYS A 290 -13.39 14.57 -0.52
CA LYS A 290 -13.58 13.53 -1.54
C LYS A 290 -15.08 13.29 -1.71
N ALA A 291 -15.57 13.46 -2.93
CA ALA A 291 -16.99 13.31 -3.21
C ALA A 291 -17.24 12.62 -4.56
N ARG A 292 -18.41 11.98 -4.69
CA ARG A 292 -18.91 11.46 -5.95
C ARG A 292 -19.86 12.47 -6.58
N PHE A 293 -19.73 12.65 -7.87
CA PHE A 293 -20.55 13.55 -8.67
C PHE A 293 -21.19 12.77 -9.81
N PHE A 294 -22.44 13.09 -10.14
CA PHE A 294 -23.06 12.63 -11.37
C PHE A 294 -22.37 13.30 -12.57
N ARG A 295 -22.04 12.49 -13.58
CA ARG A 295 -21.41 12.94 -14.82
C ARG A 295 -22.37 12.83 -16.00
N GLN A 296 -23.04 11.70 -16.15
CA GLN A 296 -23.98 11.46 -17.24
C GLN A 296 -25.03 10.41 -16.84
N PRO A 297 -26.29 10.60 -17.24
CA PRO A 297 -27.33 9.58 -17.08
C PRO A 297 -27.16 8.43 -18.08
N LEU A 298 -27.79 7.28 -17.78
CA LEU A 298 -27.87 6.11 -18.67
C LEU A 298 -26.50 5.62 -19.16
N ALA A 299 -25.55 5.50 -18.24
CA ALA A 299 -24.28 4.88 -18.49
C ALA A 299 -24.26 3.48 -17.87
N ILE A 300 -23.55 2.57 -18.52
CA ILE A 300 -23.32 1.26 -17.94
C ILE A 300 -22.18 1.42 -16.95
N THR A 301 -22.48 1.20 -15.67
CA THR A 301 -21.51 1.25 -14.59
C THR A 301 -21.24 -0.17 -14.12
N VAL A 302 -19.98 -0.44 -13.80
CA VAL A 302 -19.57 -1.68 -13.15
C VAL A 302 -19.21 -1.29 -11.72
N GLY A 303 -20.06 -1.64 -10.76
CA GLY A 303 -19.74 -1.48 -9.35
C GLY A 303 -18.50 -2.33 -9.00
N ALA A 304 -17.75 -1.95 -7.96
CA ALA A 304 -16.53 -2.65 -7.58
C ALA A 304 -16.72 -4.17 -7.35
N PHE A 305 -17.94 -4.60 -7.02
CA PHE A 305 -18.30 -6.00 -6.75
C PHE A 305 -19.69 -6.39 -7.27
N GLY A 306 -20.27 -5.61 -8.20
CA GLY A 306 -21.65 -5.82 -8.70
C GLY A 306 -21.70 -6.11 -10.20
N PRO A 307 -22.78 -6.76 -10.69
CA PRO A 307 -23.01 -6.90 -12.12
C PRO A 307 -23.12 -5.52 -12.78
N PRO A 308 -22.81 -5.39 -14.08
CA PRO A 308 -23.05 -4.16 -14.81
C PRO A 308 -24.52 -3.76 -14.66
N ALA A 309 -24.78 -2.48 -14.48
CA ALA A 309 -26.14 -1.96 -14.45
C ALA A 309 -26.20 -0.67 -15.26
N LEU A 310 -27.37 -0.42 -15.85
CA LEU A 310 -27.67 0.89 -16.42
C LEU A 310 -27.96 1.85 -15.25
N ASP A 311 -27.11 2.85 -15.08
CA ASP A 311 -27.16 3.78 -13.95
C ASP A 311 -26.64 5.16 -14.34
N TRP A 312 -26.52 6.06 -13.38
CA TRP A 312 -25.76 7.28 -13.55
C TRP A 312 -24.26 7.00 -13.50
N ALA A 313 -23.53 7.44 -14.52
CA ALA A 313 -22.08 7.49 -14.40
C ALA A 313 -21.73 8.50 -13.31
N THR A 314 -20.97 8.04 -12.33
CA THR A 314 -20.38 8.91 -11.33
C THR A 314 -18.90 9.15 -11.62
N LYS A 315 -18.40 10.29 -11.18
CA LYS A 315 -16.98 10.58 -11.13
C LYS A 315 -16.64 10.95 -9.69
N THR A 316 -15.63 10.30 -9.13
CA THR A 316 -15.05 10.77 -7.88
C THR A 316 -14.19 11.99 -8.16
N ARG A 317 -14.58 13.13 -7.59
CA ARG A 317 -13.70 14.29 -7.47
C ARG A 317 -13.04 14.20 -6.11
N GLU A 318 -11.75 13.96 -6.14
CA GLU A 318 -10.88 14.15 -5.01
C GLU A 318 -10.19 15.49 -5.29
N GLU A 319 -10.33 16.47 -4.39
CA GLU A 319 -9.41 17.61 -4.45
C GLU A 319 -8.02 17.03 -4.51
N PRO A 320 -7.14 17.49 -5.44
CA PRO A 320 -5.87 16.84 -5.71
C PRO A 320 -5.14 16.61 -4.39
N HIS A 321 -5.29 15.39 -3.92
CA HIS A 321 -4.57 14.79 -2.85
C HIS A 321 -3.40 14.21 -3.63
N PRO A 322 -2.26 14.93 -3.73
CA PRO A 322 -1.07 14.30 -4.25
C PRO A 322 -0.94 13.03 -3.41
N ARG A 323 -0.86 11.87 -4.04
CA ARG A 323 -0.91 10.55 -3.40
C ARG A 323 0.21 10.31 -2.37
N HIS A 324 0.92 11.36 -1.98
CA HIS A 324 1.95 11.42 -0.98
C HIS A 324 1.30 11.73 0.37
N ARG A 325 1.33 10.71 1.21
CA ARG A 325 0.99 10.59 2.64
C ARG A 325 1.62 11.64 3.60
N PHE A 326 2.07 12.78 3.08
CA PHE A 326 2.95 13.74 3.79
C PHE A 326 2.36 15.15 3.90
N ARG A 327 1.09 15.37 3.52
CA ARG A 327 0.50 16.72 3.46
C ARG A 327 0.20 17.32 4.83
N GLU A 328 -0.10 16.49 5.82
CA GLU A 328 -0.52 16.92 7.14
C GLU A 328 0.68 17.40 7.93
N VAL A 329 1.79 16.65 7.88
CA VAL A 329 3.08 17.10 8.39
C VAL A 329 3.53 18.36 7.65
N ALA A 330 3.44 18.39 6.32
CA ALA A 330 3.82 19.56 5.53
C ALA A 330 2.97 20.81 5.87
N TYR A 331 1.65 20.66 6.01
CA TYR A 331 0.76 21.73 6.41
C TYR A 331 1.10 22.22 7.83
N ILE A 332 1.33 21.30 8.77
CA ILE A 332 1.72 21.64 10.14
C ILE A 332 3.03 22.44 10.12
N THR A 333 4.06 21.98 9.43
CA THR A 333 5.33 22.74 9.31
C THR A 333 5.17 24.08 8.59
N GLU A 334 4.19 24.19 7.68
CA GLU A 334 3.94 25.41 6.93
C GLU A 334 3.20 26.47 7.76
N VAL A 335 2.32 26.05 8.69
CA VAL A 335 1.51 26.96 9.51
C VAL A 335 2.03 27.12 10.95
N THR A 336 3.09 26.42 11.33
CA THR A 336 3.72 26.49 12.65
C THR A 336 5.20 26.88 12.55
N ASP A 337 5.82 27.17 13.69
CA ASP A 337 7.28 27.36 13.80
C ASP A 337 8.07 26.04 13.98
N LEU A 338 7.43 24.88 13.71
CA LEU A 338 8.08 23.58 13.80
C LEU A 338 9.05 23.36 12.64
N HIS A 339 10.29 23.04 12.97
CA HIS A 339 11.33 22.71 12.02
C HIS A 339 11.70 21.24 12.18
N PHE A 340 11.21 20.41 11.26
CA PHE A 340 11.70 19.05 11.10
C PHE A 340 12.87 19.10 10.12
N ASP A 341 14.03 19.52 10.60
CA ASP A 341 15.24 19.50 9.79
C ASP A 341 15.83 18.09 9.80
N PRO A 342 15.97 17.43 8.63
CA PRO A 342 16.75 16.21 8.56
C PRO A 342 18.18 16.56 8.96
N PRO A 343 18.83 15.68 9.69
CA PRO A 343 20.17 15.95 10.14
C PRO A 343 21.13 15.82 8.93
N SER A 344 22.34 16.37 9.01
CA SER A 344 23.26 16.41 7.85
C SER A 344 23.69 15.01 7.39
N ASP A 345 23.96 14.85 6.08
CA ASP A 345 24.38 13.57 5.47
C ASP A 345 25.70 13.01 6.05
N SER A 346 26.47 13.84 6.78
CA SER A 346 27.69 13.47 7.51
C SER A 346 27.47 12.39 8.58
N LEU A 347 26.23 12.15 9.01
CA LEU A 347 25.90 11.24 10.11
C LEU A 347 26.07 9.76 9.79
N SER A 348 26.29 9.41 8.52
CA SER A 348 26.56 8.02 8.14
C SER A 348 27.88 7.50 8.72
N GLY A 349 28.90 8.36 8.85
CA GLY A 349 30.19 8.00 9.47
C GLY A 349 30.04 7.75 10.97
N ASP A 350 29.42 8.69 11.68
CA ASP A 350 29.21 8.62 13.12
C ASP A 350 28.32 7.43 13.49
N ALA A 351 27.24 7.18 12.74
CA ALA A 351 26.34 6.06 12.97
C ALA A 351 27.05 4.69 12.86
N LYS A 352 28.00 4.53 11.92
CA LYS A 352 28.80 3.30 11.82
C LYS A 352 29.71 3.11 13.03
N SER A 353 30.31 4.18 13.54
CA SER A 353 31.17 4.11 14.73
C SER A 353 30.37 3.73 15.97
N ILE A 354 29.25 4.41 16.20
CA ILE A 354 28.32 4.14 17.31
C ILE A 354 27.83 2.69 17.25
N LEU A 355 27.40 2.22 16.07
CA LEU A 355 26.90 0.86 15.94
C LEU A 355 28.00 -0.17 16.23
N ARG A 356 29.26 0.06 15.83
CA ARG A 356 30.38 -0.84 16.18
C ARG A 356 30.57 -0.94 17.68
N GLU A 357 30.56 0.19 18.38
CA GLU A 357 30.71 0.22 19.84
C GLU A 357 29.54 -0.50 20.52
N ALA A 358 28.31 -0.28 20.07
CA ALA A 358 27.13 -0.96 20.60
C ALA A 358 27.12 -2.48 20.35
N LEU A 359 27.67 -2.93 19.23
CA LEU A 359 27.86 -4.35 18.94
C LEU A 359 28.92 -4.99 19.85
N ASP A 360 29.90 -4.23 20.34
CA ASP A 360 30.91 -4.71 21.30
C ASP A 360 30.39 -4.71 22.74
N ASP A 361 29.43 -3.83 23.09
CA ASP A 361 28.79 -3.81 24.40
C ASP A 361 27.65 -4.83 24.50
N THR A 362 27.95 -6.01 25.07
CA THR A 362 26.97 -7.08 25.31
C THR A 362 25.92 -6.77 26.38
N SER A 363 26.09 -5.70 27.17
CA SER A 363 25.13 -5.32 28.22
C SER A 363 23.90 -4.59 27.68
N LEU A 364 24.00 -4.02 26.47
CA LEU A 364 22.89 -3.33 25.81
C LEU A 364 21.73 -4.28 25.48
N SER A 365 20.51 -3.82 25.74
CA SER A 365 19.28 -4.50 25.35
C SER A 365 19.05 -4.40 23.84
N ALA A 366 18.30 -5.33 23.24
CA ALA A 366 17.93 -5.26 21.81
C ALA A 366 17.09 -4.02 21.44
N SER A 367 16.52 -3.33 22.43
CA SER A 367 15.83 -2.06 22.26
C SER A 367 16.74 -0.83 22.35
N ALA A 368 18.05 -1.02 22.56
CA ALA A 368 19.00 0.09 22.66
C ALA A 368 19.02 0.92 21.36
N PRO A 369 18.91 2.26 21.44
CA PRO A 369 18.93 3.12 20.25
C PRO A 369 20.13 2.90 19.33
N ALA A 370 21.29 2.61 19.92
CA ALA A 370 22.52 2.43 19.16
C ALA A 370 22.45 1.20 18.23
N LEU A 371 21.77 0.12 18.64
CA LEU A 371 21.54 -1.06 17.80
C LEU A 371 20.47 -0.81 16.73
N ALA A 372 19.50 0.08 16.99
CA ALA A 372 18.48 0.48 16.01
C ALA A 372 19.07 1.24 14.80
N LEU A 373 20.30 1.75 14.89
CA LEU A 373 21.03 2.34 13.76
C LEU A 373 21.35 1.34 12.64
N THR A 374 21.17 0.04 12.86
CA THR A 374 21.39 -1.02 11.86
C THR A 374 20.73 -0.70 10.52
N SER A 375 19.42 -0.38 10.51
CA SER A 375 18.68 -0.04 9.28
C SER A 375 19.27 1.17 8.55
N ARG A 376 19.69 2.20 9.31
CA ARG A 376 20.32 3.41 8.76
C ARG A 376 21.67 3.09 8.14
N VAL A 377 22.52 2.33 8.83
CA VAL A 377 23.83 1.94 8.34
C VAL A 377 23.71 1.15 7.03
N LEU A 378 22.83 0.14 6.98
CA LEU A 378 22.60 -0.65 5.77
C LEU A 378 22.02 0.19 4.62
N SER A 379 21.10 1.11 4.92
CA SER A 379 20.60 2.06 3.92
C SER A 379 21.70 2.93 3.34
N GLY A 380 22.57 3.46 4.20
CA GLY A 380 23.68 4.32 3.78
C GLY A 380 24.65 3.56 2.87
N MET A 381 24.97 2.31 3.21
CA MET A 381 25.79 1.42 2.37
C MET A 381 25.16 1.16 1.00
N LYS A 382 23.84 0.93 0.94
CA LYS A 382 23.10 0.73 -0.31
C LYS A 382 23.07 1.98 -1.18
N GLU A 383 22.77 3.15 -0.59
CA GLU A 383 22.58 4.41 -1.32
C GLU A 383 23.90 5.04 -1.77
N TYR A 384 24.88 5.11 -0.86
CA TYR A 384 26.14 5.83 -1.09
C TYR A 384 27.31 4.92 -1.45
N GLY A 385 27.09 3.60 -1.45
CA GLY A 385 28.13 2.60 -1.72
C GLY A 385 28.86 2.13 -0.48
N LEU A 386 29.70 1.11 -0.67
CA LEU A 386 30.44 0.44 0.38
C LEU A 386 31.79 1.10 0.59
N GLN A 387 32.17 1.24 1.85
CA GLN A 387 33.48 1.71 2.30
C GLN A 387 34.30 0.54 2.83
N LYS A 388 35.62 0.74 2.96
CA LYS A 388 36.52 -0.24 3.58
C LYS A 388 36.05 -0.55 5.00
N GLY A 389 35.90 -1.84 5.34
CA GLY A 389 35.42 -2.28 6.65
C GLY A 389 33.90 -2.43 6.79
N ASP A 390 33.13 -2.15 5.73
CA ASP A 390 31.66 -2.27 5.78
C ASP A 390 31.22 -3.73 5.73
N LYS A 391 31.91 -4.59 4.99
CA LYS A 391 31.62 -6.03 4.95
C LYS A 391 31.73 -6.66 6.34
N GLU A 392 32.82 -6.36 7.06
CA GLU A 392 33.06 -6.83 8.41
C GLU A 392 32.00 -6.32 9.39
N LEU A 393 31.54 -5.07 9.23
CA LEU A 393 30.44 -4.53 10.02
C LEU A 393 29.12 -5.27 9.73
N VAL A 394 28.82 -5.59 8.46
CA VAL A 394 27.63 -6.38 8.10
C VAL A 394 27.69 -7.78 8.71
N ILE A 395 28.85 -8.44 8.70
CA ILE A 395 29.04 -9.74 9.37
C ILE A 395 28.76 -9.62 10.87
N ARG A 396 29.28 -8.58 11.54
CA ARG A 396 29.02 -8.32 12.96
C ARG A 396 27.54 -8.06 13.25
N ILE A 397 26.85 -7.30 12.40
CA ILE A 397 25.40 -7.08 12.49
C ILE A 397 24.66 -8.42 12.40
N LEU A 398 24.99 -9.26 11.41
CA LEU A 398 24.35 -10.57 11.23
C LEU A 398 24.66 -11.55 12.37
N ALA A 399 25.82 -11.41 13.01
CA ALA A 399 26.23 -12.22 14.15
C ALA A 399 25.47 -11.87 15.44
N ASP A 400 25.11 -10.60 15.64
CA ASP A 400 24.47 -10.12 16.87
C ASP A 400 22.94 -10.26 16.81
N ASP A 401 22.39 -11.07 17.73
CA ASP A 401 20.97 -11.39 17.70
C ASP A 401 20.05 -10.23 18.10
N ARG A 402 20.62 -9.18 18.72
CA ARG A 402 19.94 -7.99 19.20
C ARG A 402 19.66 -6.97 18.09
N THR A 403 20.33 -7.11 16.93
CA THR A 403 20.14 -6.20 15.80
C THR A 403 18.85 -6.51 15.02
N HIS A 404 18.18 -5.46 14.55
CA HIS A 404 16.93 -5.56 13.79
C HIS A 404 16.91 -4.54 12.64
N GLY A 405 15.94 -4.69 11.72
CA GLY A 405 15.72 -3.73 10.64
C GLY A 405 16.62 -4.00 9.44
N LEU A 406 16.67 -5.25 8.99
CA LEU A 406 17.58 -5.72 7.92
C LEU A 406 17.05 -5.48 6.50
N MET A 407 16.04 -4.61 6.33
CA MET A 407 15.35 -4.39 5.05
C MET A 407 16.29 -4.07 3.87
N ASP A 408 17.31 -3.25 4.09
CA ASP A 408 18.25 -2.86 3.03
C ASP A 408 19.43 -3.83 2.84
N LEU A 409 19.49 -4.92 3.60
CA LEU A 409 20.55 -5.92 3.48
C LEU A 409 20.66 -6.49 2.06
N GLN A 410 19.52 -6.71 1.38
CA GLN A 410 19.51 -7.16 -0.01
C GLN A 410 20.30 -6.21 -0.93
N GLY A 411 20.09 -4.90 -0.78
CA GLY A 411 20.80 -3.91 -1.58
C GLY A 411 22.28 -3.83 -1.25
N VAL A 412 22.64 -4.05 0.02
CA VAL A 412 24.04 -4.16 0.46
C VAL A 412 24.72 -5.38 -0.17
N VAL A 413 24.07 -6.55 -0.15
CA VAL A 413 24.56 -7.77 -0.81
C VAL A 413 24.79 -7.55 -2.32
N GLN A 414 23.85 -6.91 -3.02
CA GLN A 414 24.02 -6.59 -4.44
C GLN A 414 25.23 -5.68 -4.71
N LYS A 415 25.52 -4.74 -3.80
CA LYS A 415 26.66 -3.82 -3.92
C LYS A 415 28.00 -4.49 -3.64
N LEU A 416 28.03 -5.54 -2.82
CA LEU A 416 29.25 -6.31 -2.57
C LEU A 416 29.70 -7.10 -3.81
N GLY A 417 28.78 -7.48 -4.70
CA GLY A 417 29.11 -8.21 -5.93
C GLY A 417 29.85 -9.51 -5.62
N ASP A 418 31.08 -9.64 -6.12
CA ASP A 418 31.90 -10.84 -5.96
C ASP A 418 32.30 -11.15 -4.51
N GLU A 419 32.24 -10.15 -3.60
CA GLU A 419 32.50 -10.35 -2.17
C GLU A 419 31.24 -10.78 -1.40
N ALA A 420 30.06 -10.75 -2.02
CA ALA A 420 28.80 -11.12 -1.38
C ALA A 420 28.76 -12.56 -0.82
N PRO A 421 29.34 -13.58 -1.50
CA PRO A 421 29.38 -14.95 -0.98
C PRO A 421 30.02 -15.08 0.41
N ASP A 422 30.88 -14.16 0.83
CA ASP A 422 31.47 -14.14 2.17
C ASP A 422 30.40 -13.99 3.28
N LEU A 423 29.27 -13.33 2.97
CA LEU A 423 28.16 -13.15 3.92
C LEU A 423 27.22 -14.36 4.02
N ARG A 424 27.35 -15.32 3.10
CA ARG A 424 26.45 -16.47 2.95
C ARG A 424 26.23 -17.23 4.26
N ALA A 425 27.33 -17.61 4.92
CA ALA A 425 27.27 -18.37 6.16
C ALA A 425 26.57 -17.58 7.29
N SER A 426 26.92 -16.30 7.46
CA SER A 426 26.35 -15.44 8.49
C SER A 426 24.85 -15.19 8.29
N ILE A 427 24.38 -15.05 7.04
CA ILE A 427 22.94 -14.88 6.77
C ILE A 427 22.18 -16.17 7.10
N VAL A 428 22.68 -17.33 6.67
CA VAL A 428 22.04 -18.63 6.97
C VAL A 428 22.03 -18.90 8.47
N GLU A 429 23.13 -18.61 9.17
CA GLU A 429 23.23 -18.73 10.62
C GLU A 429 22.22 -17.85 11.34
N ARG A 430 22.08 -16.58 10.91
CA ARG A 430 21.09 -15.65 11.46
C ARG A 430 19.66 -16.15 11.25
N ILE A 431 19.36 -16.75 10.09
CA ILE A 431 18.04 -17.37 9.84
C ILE A 431 17.80 -18.55 10.78
N LEU A 432 18.79 -19.40 11.02
CA LEU A 432 18.66 -20.58 11.89
C LEU A 432 18.53 -20.26 13.38
N ARG A 433 18.93 -19.05 13.81
CA ARG A 433 18.84 -18.60 15.21
C ARG A 433 17.52 -17.91 15.56
N GLN A 434 16.76 -17.45 14.57
CA GLN A 434 15.52 -16.71 14.78
C GLN A 434 14.26 -17.58 14.59
N THR A 435 13.13 -17.11 15.12
CA THR A 435 11.84 -17.74 14.83
C THR A 435 11.33 -17.40 13.43
N CYS A 436 10.54 -18.29 12.85
CA CYS A 436 10.03 -18.18 11.49
C CYS A 436 8.49 -18.27 11.45
N PRO A 437 7.76 -17.22 10.99
CA PRO A 437 8.27 -15.94 10.48
C PRO A 437 8.73 -15.00 11.60
N GLY A 438 9.94 -14.44 11.44
CA GLY A 438 10.52 -13.42 12.31
C GLY A 438 10.50 -12.05 11.63
N ALA A 439 10.71 -10.98 12.40
CA ALA A 439 10.66 -9.59 11.92
C ALA A 439 11.58 -9.34 10.70
N ASP A 440 12.77 -9.95 10.69
CA ASP A 440 13.77 -9.75 9.63
C ASP A 440 13.87 -10.93 8.64
N SER A 441 13.07 -11.99 8.85
CA SER A 441 13.21 -13.24 8.11
C SER A 441 13.03 -13.11 6.60
N THR A 442 12.07 -12.30 6.16
CA THR A 442 11.86 -11.97 4.74
C THR A 442 13.12 -11.32 4.15
N TRP A 443 13.71 -10.36 4.84
CA TRP A 443 14.84 -9.57 4.35
C TRP A 443 16.13 -10.38 4.29
N LEU A 444 16.34 -11.27 5.25
CA LEU A 444 17.44 -12.25 5.23
C LEU A 444 17.31 -13.21 4.04
N GLY A 445 16.10 -13.70 3.76
CA GLY A 445 15.84 -14.51 2.57
C GLY A 445 16.13 -13.73 1.28
N GLU A 446 15.61 -12.51 1.14
CA GLU A 446 15.88 -11.67 -0.04
C GLU A 446 17.38 -11.37 -0.22
N ALA A 447 18.14 -11.25 0.87
CA ALA A 447 19.59 -11.14 0.83
C ALA A 447 20.26 -12.39 0.24
N LEU A 448 19.82 -13.61 0.60
CA LEU A 448 20.30 -14.84 -0.06
C LEU A 448 19.96 -14.86 -1.55
N ARG A 449 18.78 -14.37 -1.94
CA ARG A 449 18.39 -14.30 -3.36
C ARG A 449 19.24 -13.32 -4.16
N ALA A 450 19.72 -12.24 -3.52
CA ALA A 450 20.54 -11.22 -4.15
C ALA A 450 22.00 -11.63 -4.39
N MET A 451 22.43 -12.80 -3.89
CA MET A 451 23.78 -13.31 -4.12
C MET A 451 24.05 -13.53 -5.61
N PRO A 452 25.32 -13.42 -6.06
CA PRO A 452 25.73 -13.74 -7.42
C PRO A 452 25.30 -15.14 -7.88
N GLU A 453 25.10 -15.30 -9.19
CA GLU A 453 24.81 -16.60 -9.81
C GLU A 453 25.90 -17.63 -9.51
N GLY A 454 25.49 -18.87 -9.23
CA GLY A 454 26.41 -19.95 -8.84
C GLY A 454 26.82 -19.97 -7.36
N THR A 455 26.46 -18.97 -6.56
CA THR A 455 26.77 -18.95 -5.11
C THR A 455 26.29 -20.22 -4.40
N PHE A 456 25.13 -20.75 -4.79
CA PHE A 456 24.53 -21.94 -4.17
C PHE A 456 24.69 -23.21 -5.03
N ALA A 457 25.69 -23.27 -5.92
CA ALA A 457 25.96 -24.45 -6.74
C ALA A 457 26.31 -25.70 -5.90
N THR A 458 26.81 -25.51 -4.68
CA THR A 458 27.00 -26.56 -3.69
C THR A 458 26.45 -26.11 -2.34
N LEU A 459 25.53 -26.87 -1.77
CA LEU A 459 24.93 -26.56 -0.47
C LEU A 459 25.86 -26.96 0.69
N THR A 460 26.01 -26.04 1.62
CA THR A 460 26.61 -26.27 2.95
C THR A 460 25.65 -27.05 3.84
N ASP A 461 26.16 -27.62 4.94
CA ASP A 461 25.33 -28.38 5.87
C ASP A 461 24.33 -27.49 6.62
N MET A 462 24.64 -26.21 6.83
CA MET A 462 23.70 -25.25 7.42
C MET A 462 22.51 -24.98 6.50
N GLU A 463 22.73 -24.89 5.19
CA GLU A 463 21.64 -24.68 4.22
C GLU A 463 20.79 -25.93 4.04
N LYS A 464 21.41 -27.13 4.04
CA LYS A 464 20.65 -28.38 4.06
C LYS A 464 19.75 -28.43 5.28
N ARG A 465 20.30 -28.14 6.47
CA ARG A 465 19.53 -28.05 7.73
C ARG A 465 18.40 -27.03 7.63
N LEU A 466 18.64 -25.87 7.02
CA LEU A 466 17.63 -24.84 6.81
C LEU A 466 16.48 -25.31 5.90
N LEU A 467 16.77 -26.10 4.88
CA LEU A 467 15.78 -26.67 3.96
C LEU A 467 15.06 -27.89 4.55
N ASP A 468 15.72 -28.65 5.43
CA ASP A 468 15.16 -29.82 6.10
C ASP A 468 14.21 -29.43 7.25
N ASP A 469 14.47 -28.33 7.95
CA ASP A 469 13.60 -27.86 9.03
C ASP A 469 12.35 -27.14 8.51
N GLN A 470 11.18 -27.74 8.72
CA GLN A 470 9.89 -27.19 8.29
C GLN A 470 9.58 -25.82 8.91
N ALA A 471 10.04 -25.53 10.12
CA ALA A 471 9.81 -24.23 10.76
C ALA A 471 10.58 -23.13 10.03
N HIS A 472 11.84 -23.38 9.69
CA HIS A 472 12.71 -22.42 9.04
C HIS A 472 12.55 -22.35 7.51
N LEU A 473 12.07 -23.42 6.88
CA LEU A 473 11.82 -23.48 5.44
C LEU A 473 10.90 -22.34 4.95
N ARG A 474 9.96 -21.88 5.81
CA ARG A 474 9.10 -20.71 5.55
C ARG A 474 9.88 -19.43 5.24
N CYS A 475 11.01 -19.24 5.91
CA CYS A 475 11.91 -18.11 5.75
C CYS A 475 12.95 -18.33 4.65
N ALA A 476 13.22 -19.60 4.31
CA ALA A 476 14.19 -20.00 3.31
C ALA A 476 13.64 -20.01 1.87
N GLY A 477 12.39 -19.60 1.65
CA GLY A 477 11.78 -19.56 0.31
C GLY A 477 12.70 -18.94 -0.76
N PRO A 478 13.29 -17.75 -0.53
CA PRO A 478 14.25 -17.17 -1.47
C PRO A 478 15.50 -18.02 -1.74
N LEU A 479 16.01 -18.79 -0.77
CA LEU A 479 17.07 -19.78 -0.98
C LEU A 479 16.60 -20.94 -1.88
N VAL A 480 15.35 -21.39 -1.73
CA VAL A 480 14.76 -22.42 -2.61
C VAL A 480 14.80 -21.98 -4.08
N ALA A 481 14.53 -20.71 -4.37
CA ALA A 481 14.66 -20.19 -5.73
C ALA A 481 16.09 -20.25 -6.28
N ARG A 482 17.10 -20.15 -5.40
CA ARG A 482 18.53 -20.20 -5.76
C ARG A 482 19.07 -21.62 -5.92
N LEU A 483 18.32 -22.66 -5.58
CA LEU A 483 18.73 -24.06 -5.84
C LEU A 483 18.95 -24.33 -7.34
N ALA A 484 18.40 -23.51 -8.23
CA ALA A 484 18.72 -23.57 -9.66
C ALA A 484 20.22 -23.41 -9.96
N ASP A 485 21.01 -22.80 -9.06
CA ASP A 485 22.47 -22.70 -9.17
C ASP A 485 23.15 -24.09 -9.23
N MET A 486 22.54 -25.13 -8.63
CA MET A 486 23.05 -26.50 -8.67
C MET A 486 22.83 -27.19 -10.03
N GLY A 487 22.07 -26.56 -10.93
CA GLY A 487 21.73 -27.15 -12.23
C GLY A 487 20.74 -28.31 -12.14
N ALA A 488 20.89 -29.29 -13.04
CA ALA A 488 19.96 -30.41 -13.17
C ALA A 488 19.82 -31.23 -11.87
N ASP A 489 20.89 -31.30 -11.08
CA ASP A 489 20.97 -32.06 -9.82
C ASP A 489 20.05 -31.50 -8.73
N ALA A 490 19.60 -30.24 -8.82
CA ALA A 490 18.61 -29.69 -7.90
C ALA A 490 17.18 -30.21 -8.12
N THR A 491 16.88 -30.82 -9.27
CA THR A 491 15.51 -31.17 -9.65
C THR A 491 14.81 -32.07 -8.61
N PRO A 492 15.42 -33.16 -8.11
CA PRO A 492 14.77 -34.02 -7.10
C PRO A 492 14.50 -33.28 -5.78
N LEU A 493 15.44 -32.43 -5.34
CA LEU A 493 15.29 -31.63 -4.13
C LEU A 493 14.16 -30.59 -4.27
N LEU A 494 14.08 -29.92 -5.43
CA LEU A 494 13.02 -28.94 -5.73
C LEU A 494 11.64 -29.57 -5.73
N LEU A 495 11.48 -30.78 -6.30
CA LEU A 495 10.23 -31.52 -6.25
C LEU A 495 9.84 -31.89 -4.82
N THR A 496 10.81 -32.34 -4.02
CA THR A 496 10.59 -32.68 -2.59
C THR A 496 10.15 -31.45 -1.79
N LEU A 497 10.77 -30.30 -2.02
CA LEU A 497 10.40 -29.04 -1.34
C LEU A 497 9.04 -28.50 -1.82
N LEU A 498 8.72 -28.71 -3.10
CA LEU A 498 7.42 -28.36 -3.65
C LEU A 498 6.32 -29.20 -2.99
N GLU A 499 6.49 -30.53 -2.91
CA GLU A 499 5.58 -31.44 -2.17
C GLU A 499 5.39 -31.04 -0.72
N ARG A 500 6.49 -30.81 0.00
CA ARG A 500 6.46 -30.38 1.41
C ARG A 500 5.79 -29.03 1.61
N GLY A 501 5.89 -28.14 0.62
CA GLY A 501 5.27 -26.81 0.65
C GLY A 501 3.74 -26.84 0.48
N LEU A 502 3.16 -27.97 0.06
CA LEU A 502 1.73 -28.08 -0.23
C LEU A 502 0.88 -28.44 1.00
N SER A 503 1.43 -29.17 1.96
CA SER A 503 0.67 -29.70 3.10
C SER A 503 0.40 -28.71 4.26
N PRO A 504 1.27 -27.73 4.58
CA PRO A 504 0.98 -26.78 5.66
C PRO A 504 0.44 -25.43 5.12
N PRO A 505 -0.64 -24.87 5.71
CA PRO A 505 -1.05 -23.51 5.39
C PRO A 505 0.08 -22.50 5.70
N GLY A 506 0.30 -21.55 4.78
CA GLY A 506 1.35 -20.53 4.89
C GLY A 506 2.68 -20.85 4.21
N MET A 507 2.79 -21.97 3.48
CA MET A 507 3.98 -22.38 2.71
C MET A 507 3.95 -21.98 1.23
N GLY A 508 2.96 -21.18 0.80
CA GLY A 508 2.81 -20.79 -0.61
C GLY A 508 4.04 -20.08 -1.19
N SER A 509 4.84 -19.41 -0.37
CA SER A 509 6.12 -18.83 -0.78
C SER A 509 7.11 -19.90 -1.23
N VAL A 510 7.23 -21.03 -0.52
CA VAL A 510 8.14 -22.14 -0.85
C VAL A 510 7.75 -22.75 -2.19
N VAL A 511 6.46 -23.04 -2.39
CA VAL A 511 5.92 -23.57 -3.65
C VAL A 511 6.24 -22.64 -4.82
N ASN A 512 5.98 -21.33 -4.66
CA ASN A 512 6.27 -20.35 -5.70
C ASN A 512 7.77 -20.25 -6.02
N ASN A 513 8.64 -20.31 -5.01
CA ASN A 513 10.09 -20.28 -5.21
C ASN A 513 10.62 -21.56 -5.85
N ALA A 514 10.06 -22.74 -5.51
CA ALA A 514 10.41 -24.00 -6.17
C ALA A 514 9.97 -24.01 -7.65
N LYS A 515 8.73 -23.56 -7.94
CA LYS A 515 8.26 -23.33 -9.32
C LYS A 515 9.19 -22.37 -10.07
N GLN A 516 9.62 -21.29 -9.42
CA GLN A 516 10.57 -20.34 -10.00
C GLN A 516 11.91 -21.00 -10.32
N ALA A 517 12.50 -21.75 -9.39
CA ALA A 517 13.77 -22.46 -9.62
C ALA A 517 13.68 -23.45 -10.79
N LEU A 518 12.61 -24.26 -10.85
CA LEU A 518 12.36 -25.18 -11.97
C LEU A 518 12.20 -24.42 -13.30
N THR A 519 11.55 -23.24 -13.27
CA THR A 519 11.41 -22.37 -14.46
C THR A 519 12.77 -21.84 -14.93
N VAL A 520 13.65 -21.48 -14.00
CA VAL A 520 15.03 -21.04 -14.29
C VAL A 520 15.82 -22.18 -14.91
N LEU A 521 15.78 -23.38 -14.33
CA LEU A 521 16.45 -24.58 -14.87
C LEU A 521 15.97 -24.95 -16.28
N GLY A 522 14.68 -24.77 -16.56
CA GLY A 522 14.11 -25.02 -17.89
C GLY A 522 14.34 -26.45 -18.39
N PRO A 523 14.91 -26.65 -19.60
CA PRO A 523 15.12 -27.99 -20.16
C PRO A 523 15.98 -28.91 -19.28
N ARG A 524 16.88 -28.34 -18.45
CA ARG A 524 17.72 -29.10 -17.52
C ARG A 524 16.92 -29.80 -16.42
N ALA A 525 15.70 -29.35 -16.15
CA ALA A 525 14.77 -29.95 -15.20
C ALA A 525 13.61 -30.70 -15.89
N SER A 526 13.75 -31.09 -17.17
CA SER A 526 12.70 -31.80 -17.92
C SER A 526 12.17 -33.07 -17.24
N SER A 527 12.98 -33.72 -16.41
CA SER A 527 12.55 -34.86 -15.58
C SER A 527 11.47 -34.52 -14.55
N ALA A 528 11.28 -33.24 -14.19
CA ALA A 528 10.19 -32.78 -13.34
C ALA A 528 8.84 -32.69 -14.05
N LEU A 529 8.81 -32.64 -15.39
CA LEU A 529 7.57 -32.39 -16.14
C LEU A 529 6.44 -33.37 -15.79
N PRO A 530 6.65 -34.70 -15.75
CA PRO A 530 5.57 -35.63 -15.44
C PRO A 530 5.01 -35.46 -14.02
N VAL A 531 5.85 -35.08 -13.06
CA VAL A 531 5.44 -34.86 -11.67
C VAL A 531 4.62 -33.58 -11.55
N ILE A 532 5.05 -32.50 -12.21
CA ILE A 532 4.32 -31.23 -12.25
C ILE A 532 2.97 -31.38 -12.94
N GLU A 533 2.88 -32.14 -14.04
CA GLU A 533 1.61 -32.44 -14.71
C GLU A 533 0.66 -33.19 -13.78
N LYS A 534 1.13 -34.26 -13.13
CA LYS A 534 0.33 -35.01 -12.17
C LYS A 534 -0.21 -34.13 -11.04
N MET A 535 0.62 -33.27 -10.46
CA MET A 535 0.20 -32.37 -9.37
C MET A 535 -0.84 -31.33 -9.82
N GLU A 536 -0.78 -30.88 -11.07
CA GLU A 536 -1.78 -29.97 -11.63
C GLU A 536 -3.10 -30.70 -11.92
N ASP A 537 -3.04 -31.92 -12.45
CA ASP A 537 -4.21 -32.78 -12.69
C ASP A 537 -4.93 -33.14 -11.37
N GLU A 538 -4.18 -33.32 -10.28
CA GLU A 538 -4.70 -33.53 -8.93
C GLU A 538 -5.21 -32.22 -8.28
N GLY A 539 -5.06 -31.07 -8.94
CA GLY A 539 -5.48 -29.76 -8.43
C GLY A 539 -4.64 -29.23 -7.26
N VAL A 540 -3.45 -29.81 -7.04
CA VAL A 540 -2.57 -29.51 -5.92
C VAL A 540 -1.77 -28.23 -6.17
N ILE A 541 -1.34 -28.01 -7.42
CA ILE A 541 -0.75 -26.75 -7.88
C ILE A 541 -1.63 -26.10 -8.94
N SER A 542 -1.76 -24.77 -8.90
CA SER A 542 -2.51 -24.02 -9.91
C SER A 542 -1.58 -23.40 -10.96
N ASP A 543 -2.11 -23.32 -12.18
CA ASP A 543 -1.59 -22.58 -13.34
C ASP A 543 -0.06 -22.63 -13.50
N SER A 544 0.41 -23.68 -14.18
CA SER A 544 1.83 -23.95 -14.39
C SER A 544 2.24 -23.97 -15.86
N ILE A 545 1.44 -23.39 -16.76
CA ILE A 545 1.64 -23.45 -18.22
C ILE A 545 3.06 -23.02 -18.62
N MET A 546 3.53 -21.87 -18.14
CA MET A 546 4.88 -21.37 -18.44
C MET A 546 5.99 -22.24 -17.84
N LEU A 547 5.76 -22.83 -16.66
CA LEU A 547 6.69 -23.77 -16.06
C LEU A 547 6.78 -25.03 -16.94
N ARG A 548 5.66 -25.68 -17.26
CA ARG A 548 5.63 -26.88 -18.12
C ARG A 548 6.25 -26.62 -19.49
N ALA A 549 5.97 -25.47 -20.10
CA ALA A 549 6.58 -25.08 -21.37
C ALA A 549 8.11 -24.95 -21.25
N ARG A 550 8.61 -24.34 -20.16
CA ARG A 550 10.06 -24.26 -19.86
C ARG A 550 10.69 -25.62 -19.60
N LEU A 551 9.95 -26.56 -19.02
CA LEU A 551 10.40 -27.94 -18.79
C LEU A 551 10.36 -28.82 -20.05
N GLY A 552 9.87 -28.30 -21.19
CA GLY A 552 9.90 -28.98 -22.48
C GLY A 552 8.53 -29.42 -23.03
N LYS A 553 7.42 -29.09 -22.35
CA LYS A 553 6.09 -29.34 -22.91
C LYS A 553 5.85 -28.46 -24.14
N PRO A 554 5.50 -29.02 -25.32
CA PRO A 554 5.27 -28.22 -26.52
C PRO A 554 4.15 -27.21 -26.31
N VAL A 555 4.37 -25.96 -26.74
CA VAL A 555 3.37 -24.89 -26.60
C VAL A 555 2.05 -25.25 -27.31
N SER A 556 2.14 -26.00 -28.41
CA SER A 556 1.00 -26.50 -29.17
C SER A 556 0.12 -27.51 -28.40
N SER A 557 0.63 -28.11 -27.34
CA SER A 557 -0.10 -29.10 -26.52
C SER A 557 -1.00 -28.47 -25.45
N PHE A 558 -0.89 -27.16 -25.21
CA PHE A 558 -1.74 -26.49 -24.24
C PHE A 558 -3.11 -26.18 -24.85
N GLU A 559 -4.17 -26.65 -24.21
CA GLU A 559 -5.52 -26.30 -24.58
C GLU A 559 -5.76 -24.81 -24.28
N LYS A 560 -6.38 -24.11 -25.24
CA LYS A 560 -6.73 -22.70 -25.06
C LYS A 560 -7.91 -22.62 -24.09
N PRO A 561 -7.78 -21.94 -22.94
CA PRO A 561 -8.90 -21.76 -22.03
C PRO A 561 -10.13 -21.16 -22.72
N ASP A 562 -11.34 -21.56 -22.32
CA ASP A 562 -12.59 -21.06 -22.91
C ASP A 562 -12.75 -19.55 -22.72
N ASN A 563 -12.27 -19.02 -21.60
CA ASN A 563 -12.26 -17.59 -21.31
C ASN A 563 -11.20 -16.80 -22.09
N TYR A 564 -10.31 -17.47 -22.83
CA TYR A 564 -9.25 -16.85 -23.62
C TYR A 564 -9.69 -16.63 -25.08
N LYS A 565 -9.70 -15.37 -25.54
CA LYS A 565 -10.14 -14.99 -26.90
C LYS A 565 -9.09 -15.26 -27.98
N GLY A 566 -9.58 -15.35 -29.21
CA GLY A 566 -8.75 -15.55 -30.40
C GLY A 566 -8.71 -17.01 -30.84
N THR A 567 -7.98 -17.27 -31.91
CA THR A 567 -7.74 -18.62 -32.40
C THR A 567 -6.78 -19.36 -31.44
N THR A 568 -6.86 -20.68 -31.40
CA THR A 568 -5.88 -21.53 -30.71
C THR A 568 -4.45 -21.19 -31.14
N GLU A 569 -4.24 -20.90 -32.42
CA GLU A 569 -2.96 -20.44 -32.96
C GLU A 569 -2.48 -19.12 -32.32
N SER A 570 -3.36 -18.12 -32.19
CA SER A 570 -3.00 -16.84 -31.56
C SER A 570 -2.65 -16.98 -30.06
N TYR A 571 -3.30 -17.93 -29.38
CA TYR A 571 -2.97 -18.29 -28.01
C TYR A 571 -1.59 -18.93 -27.93
N HIS A 572 -1.31 -19.94 -28.76
CA HIS A 572 -0.01 -20.59 -28.84
C HIS A 572 1.12 -19.62 -29.22
N GLN A 573 0.89 -18.71 -30.17
CA GLN A 573 1.86 -17.66 -30.52
C GLN A 573 2.19 -16.74 -29.34
N ARG A 574 1.18 -16.36 -28.53
CA ARG A 574 1.42 -15.56 -27.32
C ARG A 574 2.21 -16.34 -26.27
N LEU A 575 1.86 -17.61 -26.03
CA LEU A 575 2.60 -18.47 -25.11
C LEU A 575 4.05 -18.63 -25.57
N GLN A 576 4.29 -18.86 -26.86
CA GLN A 576 5.63 -18.93 -27.43
C GLN A 576 6.39 -17.61 -27.22
N HIS A 577 5.75 -16.47 -27.48
CA HIS A 577 6.36 -15.16 -27.23
C HIS A 577 6.73 -14.94 -25.75
N GLN A 578 5.90 -15.41 -24.82
CA GLN A 578 6.20 -15.38 -23.38
C GLN A 578 7.36 -16.31 -23.03
N LEU A 579 7.37 -17.53 -23.58
CA LEU A 579 8.46 -18.49 -23.43
C LEU A 579 9.79 -17.92 -23.96
N ASP A 580 9.79 -17.29 -25.12
CA ASP A 580 10.97 -16.65 -25.71
C ASP A 580 11.48 -15.48 -24.83
N LYS A 581 10.58 -14.74 -24.19
CA LYS A 581 10.96 -13.72 -23.19
C LYS A 581 11.60 -14.34 -21.95
N LEU A 582 11.09 -15.47 -21.47
CA LEU A 582 11.67 -16.19 -20.33
C LEU A 582 13.03 -16.80 -20.69
N ASN A 583 13.16 -17.42 -21.86
CA ASN A 583 14.43 -17.98 -22.35
C ASN A 583 15.51 -16.90 -22.47
N ARG A 584 15.16 -15.70 -22.98
CA ARG A 584 16.09 -14.55 -23.00
C ARG A 584 16.49 -14.07 -21.61
N ARG A 585 15.59 -14.18 -20.62
CA ARG A 585 15.85 -13.71 -19.26
C ARG A 585 16.76 -14.66 -18.47
N TYR A 586 16.63 -15.97 -18.67
CA TYR A 586 17.30 -16.98 -17.84
C TYR A 586 18.40 -17.76 -18.56
N GLY A 587 18.71 -17.41 -19.81
CA GLY A 587 19.61 -18.20 -20.65
C GLY A 587 18.93 -19.48 -21.15
N SER A 588 19.33 -19.90 -22.35
CA SER A 588 18.91 -21.17 -22.96
C SER A 588 19.71 -22.34 -22.42
#